data_AF-A0A8J7VBC3-F1
#
_entry.id   AF-A0A8J7VBC3-F1
#
_cell.length_a   1.000
_cell.length_b   1.000
_cell.length_c   1.000
_cell.angle_alpha   90.00
_cell.angle_beta   90.00
_cell.angle_gamma   90.00
#
_symmetry.space_group_name_H-M   'P 1'
#
loop_
_entity.id
_entity.type
_entity.pdbx_description
1 polymer ?
#
loop_
_entity_poly.entity_id
_entity_poly.type
_entity_poly.pdbx_seq_one_letter_code
_entity_poly.pdbx_strand_id
1 'polypeptide(L)'
;MKIDLSSKRAQGIFAVISICFAVWVGFGFVDFIQTQRTRDVFSAIGKANDERKKKGENLEAAEAYVVALRAIDVDYTKKELRPAFEAYVRGFEEGLALLKAGKDSASADAKISAAHRDLVEIAKRYD
;
A
#
# COMPACT_ATOMS: atom_id res chain seq x y z
N MET A 1 51.95 -34.80 -5.68
CA MET A 1 51.02 -33.67 -5.91
C MET A 1 49.94 -33.73 -4.83
N LYS A 2 50.13 -33.04 -3.70
CA LYS A 2 49.13 -33.00 -2.62
C LYS A 2 48.02 -32.05 -3.07
N ILE A 3 46.85 -32.60 -3.40
CA ILE A 3 45.67 -31.79 -3.69
C ILE A 3 45.28 -31.14 -2.36
N ASP A 4 45.44 -29.83 -2.29
CA ASP A 4 45.11 -29.03 -1.12
C ASP A 4 43.58 -29.02 -0.92
N LEU A 5 43.08 -30.00 -0.15
CA LEU A 5 41.66 -30.13 0.19
C LEU A 5 41.13 -28.92 0.98
N SER A 6 42.02 -28.09 1.55
CA SER A 6 41.64 -26.87 2.28
C SER A 6 41.08 -25.82 1.32
N SER A 7 41.74 -25.62 0.17
CA SER A 7 41.33 -24.68 -0.88
C SER A 7 39.94 -24.98 -1.46
N LYS A 8 39.65 -26.25 -1.74
CA LYS A 8 38.33 -26.66 -2.29
C LYS A 8 37.19 -26.51 -1.28
N ARG A 9 37.46 -26.77 0.00
CA ARG A 9 36.49 -26.56 1.08
C ARG A 9 36.21 -25.08 1.32
N ALA A 10 37.25 -24.24 1.29
CA ALA A 10 37.11 -22.79 1.38
C ALA A 10 36.28 -22.22 0.21
N GLN A 11 36.56 -22.63 -1.04
CA GLN A 11 35.74 -22.24 -2.19
C GLN A 11 34.27 -22.66 -2.06
N GLY A 12 34.00 -23.87 -1.56
CA GLY A 12 32.63 -24.32 -1.30
C GLY A 12 31.90 -23.45 -0.27
N ILE A 13 32.57 -23.04 0.81
CA ILE A 13 32.00 -22.15 1.84
C ILE A 13 31.69 -20.77 1.26
N PHE A 14 32.60 -20.18 0.48
CA PHE A 14 32.37 -18.88 -0.16
C PHE A 14 31.22 -18.91 -1.17
N ALA A 15 31.06 -20.00 -1.92
CA ALA A 15 29.95 -20.16 -2.85
C ALA A 15 28.60 -20.20 -2.12
N VAL A 16 28.51 -20.93 -1.00
CA VAL A 16 27.29 -20.97 -0.17
C VAL A 16 26.98 -19.60 0.45
N ILE A 17 27.99 -18.91 0.98
CA ILE A 17 27.82 -17.55 1.53
C ILE A 17 27.33 -16.58 0.44
N SER A 18 27.87 -16.66 -0.77
CA SER A 18 27.47 -15.81 -1.90
C SER A 18 26.01 -16.06 -2.32
N ILE A 19 25.57 -17.31 -2.36
CA ILE A 19 24.16 -17.66 -2.66
C ILE A 19 23.24 -17.12 -1.56
N CYS A 20 23.58 -17.33 -0.29
CA CYS A 20 22.81 -16.81 0.84
C CYS A 20 22.71 -15.29 0.80
N PHE A 21 23.82 -14.60 0.48
CA PHE A 21 23.84 -13.14 0.34
C PHE A 21 22.99 -12.66 -0.84
N ALA A 22 23.05 -13.32 -2.00
CA ALA A 22 22.23 -12.97 -3.15
C ALA A 22 20.73 -13.12 -2.87
N VAL A 23 20.33 -14.18 -2.16
CA VAL A 23 18.95 -14.37 -1.70
C VAL A 23 18.54 -13.28 -0.71
N TRP A 24 19.41 -12.93 0.24
CA TRP A 24 19.16 -11.87 1.22
C TRP A 24 18.99 -10.50 0.56
N VAL A 25 19.86 -10.14 -0.39
CA VAL A 25 19.73 -8.92 -1.20
C VAL A 25 18.43 -8.91 -2.01
N GLY A 26 18.05 -10.06 -2.58
CA GLY A 26 16.78 -10.23 -3.30
C GLY A 26 15.57 -9.93 -2.40
N PHE A 27 15.53 -10.48 -1.19
CA PHE A 27 14.47 -10.18 -0.22
C PHE A 27 14.46 -8.71 0.21
N GLY A 28 15.64 -8.13 0.48
CA GLY A 28 15.75 -6.70 0.82
C GLY A 28 15.27 -5.78 -0.30
N PHE A 29 15.54 -6.13 -1.56
CA PHE A 29 15.07 -5.36 -2.72
C PHE A 29 13.55 -5.44 -2.89
N VAL A 30 12.94 -6.62 -2.70
CA VAL A 30 11.48 -6.78 -2.71
C VAL A 30 10.82 -5.94 -1.61
N ASP A 31 11.38 -6.00 -0.39
CA ASP A 31 10.86 -5.25 0.75
C ASP A 31 10.92 -3.73 0.50
N PHE A 32 12.05 -3.25 -0.05
CA PHE A 32 12.24 -1.86 -0.44
C PHE A 32 11.22 -1.39 -1.49
N ILE A 33 10.98 -2.17 -2.55
CA ILE A 33 9.98 -1.84 -3.57
C ILE A 33 8.59 -1.76 -2.95
N GLN A 34 8.21 -2.72 -2.11
CA GLN A 34 6.90 -2.70 -1.44
C GLN A 34 6.70 -1.46 -0.58
N THR A 35 7.74 -1.00 0.11
CA THR A 35 7.71 0.23 0.90
C THR A 35 7.56 1.47 0.03
N GLN A 36 8.31 1.58 -1.08
CA GLN A 36 8.15 2.67 -2.05
C GLN A 36 6.73 2.71 -2.63
N ARG A 37 6.21 1.56 -3.07
CA ARG A 37 4.83 1.46 -3.58
C ARG A 37 3.79 1.86 -2.55
N THR A 38 4.01 1.49 -1.29
CA THR A 38 3.11 1.88 -0.19
C THR A 38 3.10 3.40 -0.01
N ARG A 39 4.26 4.06 -0.09
CA ARG A 39 4.36 5.53 -0.06
C ARG A 39 3.70 6.18 -1.27
N ASP A 40 3.84 5.61 -2.46
CA ASP A 40 3.19 6.09 -3.69
C ASP A 40 1.67 6.08 -3.55
N VAL A 41 1.09 5.03 -2.96
CA VAL A 41 -0.35 4.93 -2.68
C VAL A 41 -0.81 6.07 -1.77
N PHE A 42 -0.11 6.33 -0.65
CA PHE A 42 -0.46 7.44 0.24
C PHE A 42 -0.32 8.81 -0.46
N SER A 43 0.70 8.98 -1.29
CA SER A 43 0.84 10.20 -2.11
C SER A 43 -0.33 10.37 -3.08
N ALA A 44 -0.77 9.29 -3.73
CA ALA A 44 -1.91 9.30 -4.65
C ALA A 44 -3.22 9.62 -3.94
N ILE A 45 -3.45 9.08 -2.73
CA ILE A 45 -4.60 9.43 -1.89
C ILE A 45 -4.59 10.93 -1.56
N GLY A 46 -3.42 11.46 -1.17
CA GLY A 46 -3.25 12.89 -0.89
C GLY A 46 -3.62 13.76 -2.09
N LYS A 47 -3.09 13.44 -3.28
CA LYS A 47 -3.40 14.14 -4.53
C LYS A 47 -4.89 14.10 -4.86
N ALA A 48 -5.53 12.94 -4.75
CA ALA A 48 -6.96 12.79 -4.99
C ALA A 48 -7.79 13.67 -4.03
N ASN A 49 -7.40 13.75 -2.75
CA ASN A 49 -8.09 14.58 -1.77
C ASN A 49 -7.88 16.08 -2.04
N ASP A 50 -6.69 16.49 -2.48
CA ASP A 50 -6.42 17.88 -2.85
C ASP A 50 -7.21 18.28 -4.12
N GLU A 51 -7.35 17.38 -5.09
CA GLU A 51 -8.23 17.60 -6.25
C GLU A 51 -9.70 17.70 -5.86
N ARG A 52 -10.17 16.85 -4.93
CA ARG A 52 -11.52 16.95 -4.37
C ARG A 52 -11.75 18.33 -3.74
N LYS A 53 -10.83 18.79 -2.88
CA LYS A 53 -10.93 20.11 -2.22
C LYS A 53 -11.01 21.26 -3.22
N LYS A 54 -10.27 21.18 -4.34
CA LYS A 54 -10.33 22.19 -5.42
C LYS A 54 -11.70 22.23 -6.11
N LYS A 55 -12.36 21.08 -6.25
CA LYS A 55 -13.69 20.97 -6.89
C LYS A 55 -14.85 21.35 -5.96
N GLY A 56 -14.59 21.45 -4.66
CA GLY A 56 -15.56 21.83 -3.63
C GLY A 56 -16.21 20.63 -2.93
N GLU A 57 -17.22 20.92 -2.09
CA GLU A 57 -17.92 19.94 -1.27
C GLU A 57 -19.29 19.59 -1.88
N ASN A 58 -19.28 19.09 -3.11
CA ASN A 58 -20.48 18.64 -3.81
C ASN A 58 -20.41 17.15 -4.18
N LEU A 59 -21.56 16.59 -4.58
CA LEU A 59 -21.69 15.17 -4.92
C LEU A 59 -20.79 14.77 -6.09
N GLU A 60 -20.64 15.63 -7.11
CA GLU A 60 -19.78 15.37 -8.27
C GLU A 60 -18.30 15.30 -7.88
N ALA A 61 -17.84 16.15 -6.96
CA ALA A 61 -16.49 16.11 -6.42
C ALA A 61 -16.25 14.82 -5.61
N ALA A 62 -17.25 14.38 -4.84
CA ALA A 62 -17.18 13.12 -4.10
C ALA A 62 -17.13 11.90 -5.05
N GLU A 63 -17.92 11.89 -6.12
CA GLU A 63 -17.86 10.88 -7.18
C GLU A 63 -16.48 10.82 -7.84
N ALA A 64 -15.97 11.98 -8.28
CA ALA A 64 -14.66 12.07 -8.90
C ALA A 64 -13.55 11.57 -7.95
N TYR A 65 -13.68 11.83 -6.65
CA TYR A 65 -12.75 11.34 -5.65
C TYR A 65 -12.77 9.81 -5.53
N VAL A 66 -13.96 9.19 -5.48
CA VAL A 66 -14.09 7.72 -5.44
C VAL A 66 -13.51 7.08 -6.71
N VAL A 67 -13.76 7.67 -7.88
CA VAL A 67 -13.17 7.21 -9.15
C VAL A 67 -11.65 7.30 -9.11
N ALA A 68 -11.10 8.41 -8.60
CA ALA A 68 -9.65 8.58 -8.46
C ALA A 68 -9.05 7.55 -7.49
N LEU A 69 -9.69 7.30 -6.35
CA LEU A 69 -9.24 6.29 -5.39
C LEU A 69 -9.23 4.88 -5.99
N ARG A 70 -10.24 4.51 -6.78
CA ARG A 70 -10.29 3.20 -7.46
C ARG A 70 -9.21 3.01 -8.51
N ALA A 71 -8.69 4.10 -9.07
CA ALA A 71 -7.61 4.07 -10.04
C ALA A 71 -6.22 3.92 -9.40
N ILE A 72 -6.12 4.00 -8.07
CA ILE A 72 -4.86 3.83 -7.36
C ILE A 72 -4.45 2.35 -7.38
N ASP A 73 -3.31 2.07 -8.01
CA ASP A 73 -2.71 0.75 -8.03
C ASP A 73 -2.11 0.41 -6.67
N VAL A 74 -2.70 -0.60 -6.01
CA VAL A 74 -2.20 -1.17 -4.74
C VAL A 74 -1.54 -2.55 -4.96
N ASP A 75 -1.26 -2.94 -6.20
CA ASP A 75 -0.47 -4.11 -6.50
C ASP A 75 0.97 -3.97 -6.00
N TYR A 76 1.49 -5.09 -5.50
CA TYR A 76 2.87 -5.16 -5.02
C TYR A 76 3.18 -4.21 -3.84
N THR A 77 2.17 -3.85 -3.05
CA THR A 77 2.29 -3.14 -1.77
C THR A 77 2.44 -4.12 -0.61
N LYS A 78 2.60 -3.61 0.63
CA LYS A 78 2.56 -4.46 1.82
C LYS A 78 1.21 -5.18 1.92
N LYS A 79 1.21 -6.46 2.31
CA LYS A 79 0.02 -7.33 2.32
C LYS A 79 -1.18 -6.74 3.06
N GLU A 80 -0.93 -5.96 4.10
CA GLU A 80 -1.95 -5.36 4.95
C GLU A 80 -2.58 -4.09 4.33
N LEU A 81 -1.89 -3.43 3.40
CA LEU A 81 -2.35 -2.17 2.81
C LEU A 81 -3.57 -2.38 1.92
N ARG A 82 -3.56 -3.41 1.07
CA ARG A 82 -4.66 -3.70 0.13
C ARG A 82 -6.02 -3.83 0.82
N PRO A 83 -6.22 -4.73 1.82
CA PRO A 83 -7.53 -4.88 2.44
C PRO A 83 -7.98 -3.61 3.17
N ALA A 84 -7.07 -2.86 3.80
CA ALA A 84 -7.40 -1.59 4.44
C ALA A 84 -7.80 -0.51 3.43
N PHE A 85 -7.09 -0.44 2.29
CA PHE A 85 -7.40 0.48 1.21
C PHE A 85 -8.74 0.16 0.55
N GLU A 86 -9.02 -1.11 0.26
CA GLU A 86 -10.30 -1.55 -0.28
C GLU A 86 -11.46 -1.24 0.69
N ALA A 87 -11.27 -1.46 1.99
CA ALA A 87 -12.26 -1.08 3.00
C ALA A 87 -12.52 0.43 3.04
N TYR A 88 -11.46 1.23 2.88
CA TYR A 88 -11.55 2.69 2.80
C TYR A 88 -12.36 3.14 1.57
N VAL A 89 -12.03 2.63 0.37
CA VAL A 89 -12.75 2.93 -0.88
C VAL A 89 -14.22 2.52 -0.77
N ARG A 90 -14.50 1.31 -0.27
CA ARG A 90 -15.87 0.82 -0.09
C ARG A 90 -16.68 1.70 0.86
N GLY A 91 -16.06 2.21 1.92
CA GLY A 91 -16.70 3.16 2.84
C GLY A 91 -17.21 4.41 2.11
N PHE A 92 -16.41 4.98 1.20
CA PHE A 92 -16.85 6.12 0.39
C PHE A 92 -17.92 5.75 -0.63
N GLU A 93 -17.83 4.58 -1.27
CA GLU A 93 -18.88 4.11 -2.19
C GLU A 93 -20.23 3.97 -1.49
N GLU A 94 -20.24 3.38 -0.29
CA GLU A 94 -21.44 3.25 0.54
C GLU A 94 -21.98 4.63 0.96
N GLY A 95 -21.11 5.52 1.43
CA GLY A 95 -21.51 6.88 1.84
C GLY A 95 -22.10 7.67 0.68
N LEU A 96 -21.46 7.60 -0.50
CA LEU A 96 -21.95 8.24 -1.71
C LEU A 96 -23.30 7.66 -2.17
N ALA A 97 -23.48 6.34 -2.08
CA ALA A 97 -24.76 5.70 -2.40
C ALA A 97 -25.89 6.15 -1.44
N LEU A 98 -25.59 6.30 -0.14
CA LEU A 98 -26.54 6.80 0.85
C LEU A 98 -26.93 8.27 0.59
N LEU A 99 -25.94 9.12 0.32
CA LEU A 99 -26.16 10.53 -0.03
C LEU A 99 -27.01 10.68 -1.30
N LYS A 100 -26.74 9.87 -2.33
CA LYS A 100 -27.56 9.81 -3.56
C LYS A 100 -29.00 9.40 -3.30
N ALA A 101 -29.22 8.53 -2.32
CA ALA A 101 -30.54 8.09 -1.90
C ALA A 101 -31.25 9.09 -0.95
N GLY A 102 -30.63 10.24 -0.64
CA GLY A 102 -31.16 11.22 0.32
C GLY A 102 -31.19 10.70 1.76
N LYS A 103 -30.36 9.69 2.08
CA LYS A 103 -30.27 9.08 3.40
C LYS A 103 -29.07 9.63 4.17
N ASP A 104 -29.15 9.54 5.49
CA ASP A 104 -28.05 9.89 6.38
C ASP A 104 -26.82 9.01 6.12
N SER A 105 -25.65 9.64 5.98
CA SER A 105 -24.37 9.00 5.71
C SER A 105 -23.56 8.69 6.97
N ALA A 106 -24.04 9.06 8.16
CA ALA A 106 -23.27 8.94 9.41
C ALA A 106 -22.69 7.52 9.65
N SER A 107 -23.41 6.48 9.26
CA SER A 107 -22.94 5.09 9.36
C SER A 107 -21.77 4.77 8.41
N ALA A 108 -21.75 5.37 7.22
CA ALA A 108 -20.63 5.28 6.29
C ALA A 108 -19.45 6.14 6.75
N ASP A 109 -19.70 7.34 7.29
CA ASP A 109 -18.65 8.22 7.81
C ASP A 109 -17.87 7.57 8.96
N ALA A 110 -18.55 6.82 9.82
CA ALA A 110 -17.91 6.01 10.85
C ALA A 110 -16.99 4.92 10.27
N LYS A 111 -17.45 4.21 9.22
CA LYS A 111 -16.66 3.19 8.52
C LYS A 111 -15.44 3.78 7.81
N ILE A 112 -15.63 4.90 7.11
CA ILE A 112 -14.55 5.64 6.44
C ILE A 112 -13.50 6.07 7.47
N SER A 113 -13.93 6.61 8.61
CA SER A 113 -13.04 7.06 9.69
C SER A 113 -12.27 5.91 10.34
N ALA A 114 -12.91 4.74 10.49
CA ALA A 114 -12.23 3.53 10.96
C ALA A 114 -11.17 3.07 9.94
N ALA A 115 -11.54 2.89 8.67
CA ALA A 115 -10.61 2.45 7.62
C ALA A 115 -9.46 3.45 7.39
N HIS A 116 -9.72 4.75 7.55
CA HIS A 116 -8.67 5.77 7.48
C HIS A 116 -7.65 5.62 8.62
N ARG A 117 -8.12 5.34 9.84
CA ARG A 117 -7.22 5.08 10.97
C ARG A 117 -6.35 3.85 10.72
N ASP A 118 -6.95 2.77 10.23
CA ASP A 118 -6.21 1.54 9.90
C ASP A 118 -5.13 1.80 8.84
N LEU A 119 -5.45 2.58 7.79
CA LEU A 119 -4.50 3.01 6.77
C LEU A 119 -3.34 3.82 7.37
N VAL A 120 -3.63 4.77 8.26
CA VAL A 120 -2.60 5.57 8.94
C VAL A 120 -1.72 4.71 9.86
N GLU A 121 -2.30 3.74 10.57
CA GLU A 121 -1.53 2.81 11.40
C GLU A 121 -0.63 1.89 10.57
N ILE A 122 -1.09 1.45 9.40
CA ILE A 122 -0.26 0.73 8.44
C ILE A 122 0.88 1.63 7.95
N ALA A 123 0.59 2.88 7.56
CA ALA A 123 1.60 3.83 7.10
C ALA A 123 2.73 4.00 8.13
N LYS A 124 2.37 4.24 9.39
CA LYS A 124 3.31 4.44 10.51
C LYS A 124 4.22 3.26 10.78
N ARG A 125 3.81 2.03 10.45
CA ARG A 125 4.65 0.84 10.65
C ARG A 125 5.77 0.71 9.63
N TYR A 126 5.69 1.47 8.53
CA TYR A 126 6.61 1.37 7.39
C TYR A 126 7.26 2.71 7.02
N ASP A 127 7.07 3.75 7.84
CA ASP A 127 7.74 5.05 7.70
C ASP A 127 8.97 5.15 8.62
#